data_AF-A0A6I5C327-F1
#
_entry.id   AF-A0A6I5C327-F1
#
_cell.length_a   1.000
_cell.length_b   1.000
_cell.length_c   1.000
_cell.angle_alpha   90.00
_cell.angle_beta   90.00
_cell.angle_gamma   90.00
#
_symmetry.space_group_name_H-M   'P 1'
#
loop_
_entity.id
_entity.type
_entity.pdbx_description
1 polymer ?
#
loop_
_entity_poly.entity_id
_entity_poly.type
_entity_poly.pdbx_seq_one_letter_code
_entity_poly.pdbx_strand_id
1 'polypeptide(L)' 'YGVAEAEVVGTGPVPVELADRQLQVELVKGGEVVRREPLDAVRDRHVAARAGLPLSATQLSRGEPVLPTEYVTGASGS' A
#
# COMPACT_ATOMS: atom_id res chain seq x y z
N TYR A 1 9.70 -12.85 11.48
CA TYR A 1 8.41 -12.91 10.78
C TYR A 1 7.35 -12.39 11.73
N GLY A 2 6.43 -11.55 11.27
CA GLY A 2 5.32 -11.05 12.09
C GLY A 2 4.04 -11.18 11.29
N VAL A 3 2.98 -11.70 11.92
CA VAL A 3 1.66 -11.77 11.30
C VAL A 3 0.86 -10.59 11.84
N ALA A 4 0.16 -9.87 10.96
CA ALA A 4 -0.79 -8.85 11.41
C ALA A 4 -1.99 -9.55 12.06
N GLU A 5 -2.25 -9.26 13.33
CA GLU A 5 -3.29 -9.94 14.11
C GLU A 5 -4.59 -9.15 14.20
N ALA A 6 -4.51 -7.81 14.24
CA ALA A 6 -5.68 -6.94 14.36
C ALA A 6 -5.44 -5.55 13.75
N GLU A 7 -6.53 -4.92 13.32
CA GLU A 7 -6.60 -3.48 13.05
C GLU A 7 -7.34 -2.81 14.22
N VAL A 8 -6.69 -1.84 14.87
CA VAL A 8 -7.25 -1.11 16.02
C VAL A 8 -7.55 0.33 15.59
N VAL A 9 -8.83 0.71 15.64
CA VAL A 9 -9.30 2.05 15.27
C VAL A 9 -9.87 2.74 16.51
N GLY A 10 -9.42 3.97 16.76
CA GLY A 10 -9.87 4.78 17.88
C GLY A 10 -9.78 6.27 17.58
N THR A 11 -10.46 7.08 18.38
CA THR A 11 -10.49 8.55 18.26
C THR A 11 -9.52 9.25 19.23
N GLY A 12 -8.89 8.49 20.13
CA GLY A 12 -7.91 8.98 21.09
C GLY A 12 -6.47 8.86 20.60
N PRO A 13 -5.49 9.19 21.46
CA PRO A 13 -4.08 8.98 21.18
C PRO A 13 -3.79 7.52 20.80
N VAL A 14 -2.85 7.31 19.88
CA VAL A 14 -2.38 5.97 19.54
C VAL A 14 -1.69 5.36 20.78
N PRO A 15 -2.08 4.15 21.21
CA PRO A 15 -1.41 3.44 22.30
C PRO A 15 0.09 3.33 22.03
N VAL A 16 0.94 3.46 23.06
CA VAL A 16 2.40 3.53 22.88
C VAL A 16 2.96 2.26 22.24
N GLU A 17 2.44 1.10 22.63
CA GLU A 17 2.73 -0.22 22.05
C GLU A 17 2.40 -0.34 20.55
N LEU A 18 1.55 0.55 20.02
CA LEU A 18 1.16 0.59 18.61
C LEU A 18 1.79 1.77 17.84
N ALA A 19 2.56 2.64 18.50
CA ALA A 19 3.10 3.85 17.89
C ALA A 19 3.96 3.55 16.65
N ASP A 20 4.83 2.53 16.74
CA ASP A 20 5.69 2.09 15.63
C ASP A 20 4.92 1.36 14.51
N ARG A 21 3.62 1.11 14.71
CA ARG A 21 2.72 0.42 13.79
C ARG A 21 1.58 1.30 13.31
N GLN A 22 1.62 2.60 13.60
CA GLN A 22 0.61 3.54 13.14
C GLN A 22 0.59 3.63 11.61
N LEU A 23 -0.54 3.29 11.00
CA LEU A 23 -0.70 3.29 9.54
C LEU A 23 -1.10 4.66 8.98
N GLN A 24 -2.00 5.37 9.70
CA GLN A 24 -2.52 6.67 9.28
C GLN A 24 -1.77 7.79 10.01
N VAL A 25 -1.15 8.68 9.24
CA VAL A 25 -0.43 9.85 9.76
C VAL A 25 -0.88 11.12 9.04
N GLU A 26 -0.84 12.26 9.73
CA GLU A 26 -1.22 13.54 9.14
C GLU A 26 -0.15 14.02 8.14
N LEU A 27 -0.54 14.11 6.87
CA LEU A 27 0.29 14.66 5.79
C LEU A 27 -0.16 16.06 5.38
N VAL A 28 -1.46 16.35 5.52
CA VAL A 28 -2.09 17.61 5.17
C VAL A 28 -3.08 18.01 6.26
N LYS A 29 -3.08 19.29 6.64
CA LYS A 29 -4.01 19.88 7.60
C LYS A 29 -4.54 21.21 7.07
N GLY A 30 -5.85 21.35 6.95
CA GLY A 30 -6.45 22.59 6.45
C GLY A 30 -5.99 23.01 5.04
N GLY A 31 -5.61 22.05 4.19
CA GLY A 31 -5.05 22.31 2.86
C GLY A 31 -3.53 22.57 2.84
N GLU A 32 -2.88 22.66 3.99
CA GLU A 32 -1.43 22.82 4.10
C GLU A 32 -0.72 21.49 4.27
N VAL A 33 0.40 21.31 3.58
CA VAL A 33 1.24 20.11 3.74
C VAL A 33 2.06 20.23 5.03
N VAL A 34 1.72 19.43 6.04
CA VAL A 34 2.39 19.45 7.36
C VAL A 34 3.55 18.47 7.47
N ARG A 35 3.66 17.52 6.53
CA ARG A 35 4.75 16.53 6.50
C ARG A 35 5.20 16.28 5.07
N ARG A 36 6.52 16.32 4.86
CA ARG A 36 7.20 15.78 3.68
C ARG A 36 8.40 14.95 4.13
N GLU A 37 8.58 13.80 3.50
CA GLU A 37 9.70 12.91 3.76
C GLU A 37 10.59 12.84 2.51
N PRO A 38 11.93 12.72 2.67
CA PRO A 38 12.81 12.43 1.56
C PRO A 38 12.52 11.02 1.01
N LEU A 39 12.79 10.80 -0.28
CA LEU A 39 12.50 9.52 -0.92
C LEU A 39 13.19 8.33 -0.25
N ASP A 40 14.40 8.53 0.28
CA ASP A 40 15.17 7.45 0.91
C ASP A 40 14.49 6.95 2.18
N ALA A 41 13.94 7.83 3.01
CA ALA A 41 13.17 7.44 4.19
C ALA A 41 11.93 6.59 3.83
N VAL A 42 11.25 6.96 2.74
CA VAL A 42 10.08 6.21 2.26
C VAL A 42 10.49 4.84 1.69
N ARG A 43 11.61 4.78 0.97
CA ARG A 43 12.18 3.53 0.44
C ARG A 43 12.57 2.57 1.56
N ASP A 44 13.27 3.07 2.57
CA ASP A 44 13.69 2.27 3.73
C ASP A 44 12.48 1.71 4.46
N ARG A 45 11.45 2.54 4.68
CA ARG A 45 10.19 2.10 5.28
C ARG A 45 9.48 1.03 4.44
N HIS A 46 9.46 1.17 3.12
CA HIS A 46 8.88 0.18 2.22
C HIS A 46 9.62 -1.17 2.29
N VAL A 47 10.96 -1.14 2.28
CA VAL A 47 11.79 -2.35 2.39
C VAL A 47 11.56 -3.04 3.73
N ALA A 48 11.56 -2.28 4.83
CA ALA A 48 11.30 -2.81 6.18
C ALA A 48 9.90 -3.46 6.29
N ALA A 49 8.87 -2.81 5.74
CA ALA A 49 7.51 -3.35 5.73
C ALA A 49 7.44 -4.67 4.94
N ARG A 50 8.05 -4.71 3.75
CA ARG A 50 8.08 -5.93 2.91
C ARG A 50 8.83 -7.08 3.57
N ALA A 51 9.93 -6.81 4.26
CA ALA A 51 10.71 -7.82 4.97
C ALA A 51 9.92 -8.48 6.12
N GLY A 52 8.87 -7.82 6.62
CA GLY A 52 7.99 -8.36 7.65
C GLY A 52 6.93 -9.35 7.15
N LEU A 53 6.66 -9.40 5.85
CA LEU A 53 5.55 -10.15 5.26
C LEU A 53 5.83 -11.66 5.17
N PRO A 54 4.80 -12.52 5.22
CA PRO A 54 4.94 -13.94 4.92
C PRO A 54 5.34 -14.17 3.46
N LEU A 55 5.99 -15.29 3.16
CA LEU A 55 6.47 -15.61 1.81
C LEU A 55 5.34 -15.63 0.75
N SER A 56 4.13 -16.04 1.12
CA SER A 56 2.98 -16.01 0.21
C SER A 56 2.61 -14.60 -0.23
N ALA A 57 2.86 -13.58 0.59
CA ALA A 57 2.55 -12.19 0.27
C ALA A 57 3.54 -11.57 -0.73
N THR A 58 4.64 -12.25 -1.09
CA THR A 58 5.53 -11.82 -2.17
C THR A 58 5.15 -12.42 -3.52
N GLN A 59 4.15 -13.31 -3.57
CA GLN A 59 3.69 -13.94 -4.80
C GLN A 59 2.69 -13.04 -5.51
N LEU A 60 2.77 -12.98 -6.84
CA LEU A 60 1.77 -12.33 -7.67
C LEU A 60 0.73 -13.37 -8.09
N SER A 61 -0.53 -13.11 -7.78
CA SER A 61 -1.64 -13.85 -8.37
C SER A 61 -1.74 -13.54 -9.86
N ARG A 62 -2.26 -14.49 -10.64
CA ARG A 62 -2.62 -14.24 -12.04
C ARG A 62 -3.64 -13.08 -12.08
N GLY A 63 -3.25 -11.99 -12.71
CA GLY A 63 -4.14 -10.86 -12.97
C GLY A 63 -4.91 -11.10 -14.27
N GLU A 64 -6.22 -10.88 -14.23
CA GLU A 64 -7.01 -10.70 -15.44
C GLU A 64 -7.18 -9.19 -15.68
N PRO A 65 -7.16 -8.72 -16.94
CA PRO A 65 -7.31 -7.31 -17.24
C PRO A 65 -8.70 -6.83 -16.79
N VAL A 66 -8.75 -5.69 -16.08
CA VAL A 66 -10.03 -5.03 -15.71
C VAL A 66 -10.78 -4.58 -16.97
N LEU A 67 -10.03 -4.17 -18.00
CA LEU A 67 -10.55 -3.82 -19.31
C LEU A 67 -9.86 -4.68 -20.37
N PRO A 68 -10.58 -5.57 -21.06
CA PRO A 68 -9.99 -6.41 -22.10
C PRO A 68 -9.58 -5.55 -23.31
N THR A 69 -8.44 -5.88 -23.92
CA THR A 69 -8.03 -5.30 -25.20
C THR A 69 -8.66 -6.11 -26.33
N GLU A 70 -9.48 -5.47 -27.15
CA GLU A 70 -10.05 -6.07 -28.36
C GLU A 70 -9.16 -5.76 -29.57
N TYR A 71 -8.77 -6.80 -30.32
CA TYR A 71 -8.09 -6.63 -31.60
C TYR A 71 -9.13 -6.60 -32.71
N VAL A 72 -9.37 -5.42 -33.28
CA VAL A 72 -10.27 -5.25 -34.43
C VAL A 72 -9.49 -5.60 -35.70
N THR A 73 -9.49 -6.88 -36.10
CA THR A 73 -9.10 -7.23 -37.47
C THR A 73 -10.14 -6.67 -38.43
N GLY A 74 -9.75 -5.65 -39.20
CA GLY A 74 -10.59 -4.99 -40.20
C GLY A 74 -11.17 -5.98 -41.22
N ALA A 75 -12.40 -5.71 -41.64
CA ALA A 75 -13.23 -6.51 -42.53
C ALA A 75 -12.44 -7.33 -43.58
N SER A 76 -12.51 -8.65 -43.50
CA SER A 76 -12.34 -9.48 -44.70
C SER A 76 -13.61 -9.31 -45.52
N GLY A 77 -13.55 -8.41 -46.50
CA GLY A 77 -14.56 -8.34 -47.54
C GLY A 77 -14.71 -9.70 -48.21
N SER A 78 -15.95 -10.12 -48.39
CA SER A 78 -16.37 -11.00 -49.47
C SER A 78 -17.79 -10.65 -49.87
#